data_AF-A0A7K4Y9Q4-F1
#
_entry.id   AF-A0A7K4Y9Q4-F1
#
_cell.length_a   1.000
_cell.length_b   1.000
_cell.length_c   1.000
_cell.angle_alpha   90.00
_cell.angle_beta   90.00
_cell.angle_gamma   90.00
#
_symmetry.space_group_name_H-M   'P 1'
#
loop_
_entity.id
_entity.type
_entity.pdbx_description
1 polymer ?
#
loop_
_entity_poly.entity_id
_entity_poly.type
_entity_poly.pdbx_seq_one_letter_code
_entity_poly.pdbx_strand_id
1 'polypeptide(L)'
;MAQAKISAKASEGAQQQQSGGQLRGRFYRSTSMADRSSRLLENLDQLELRVEAFRDAASAMEQEKEILLEMIHNIQNSQDMRHISEGEREELNLTANRLMGRTLTVEVSVETIRNAQQQESLLHATKMIDEIVNKLLDDLEDAKIRLMSLYGACTSDVPAGPIDQKFQSVVIGCAIEDQKKIKRRLETLLRNLENSEKSITLLEHQKSSVRQSCNSKQD
;
A
#
# COMPACT_ATOMS: atom_id res chain seq x y z
N MET A 1 56.27 -0.02 -16.28
CA MET A 1 55.46 1.11 -16.78
C MET A 1 54.17 1.17 -15.97
N ALA A 2 53.67 2.23 -15.38
CA ALA A 2 54.19 3.50 -14.85
C ALA A 2 53.08 3.96 -13.89
N GLN A 3 53.42 4.20 -12.62
CA GLN A 3 52.53 4.78 -11.59
C GLN A 3 52.57 6.32 -11.68
N ALA A 4 51.46 7.00 -11.40
CA ALA A 4 51.42 8.41 -11.00
C ALA A 4 50.21 8.59 -10.04
N LYS A 5 50.40 8.62 -8.71
CA LYS A 5 50.89 9.70 -7.82
C LYS A 5 49.95 10.90 -7.66
N ILE A 6 49.26 10.86 -6.51
CA ILE A 6 48.60 11.96 -5.81
C ILE A 6 49.64 13.03 -5.46
N SER A 7 49.29 14.31 -5.59
CA SER A 7 50.06 15.42 -5.01
C SER A 7 49.14 16.57 -4.63
N ALA A 8 48.91 16.69 -3.33
CA ALA A 8 48.46 17.92 -2.68
C ALA A 8 49.56 18.98 -2.81
N LYS A 9 49.19 20.23 -3.11
CA LYS A 9 50.09 21.38 -3.00
C LYS A 9 49.44 22.43 -2.11
N ALA A 10 49.87 22.44 -0.86
CA ALA A 10 49.80 23.60 0.01
C ALA A 10 50.67 24.70 -0.59
N SER A 11 50.10 25.88 -0.81
CA SER A 11 50.86 27.08 -1.14
C SER A 11 51.17 27.83 0.14
N GLU A 12 52.42 27.70 0.58
CA GLU A 12 53.09 28.58 1.53
C GLU A 12 53.16 30.00 0.95
N GLY A 13 52.50 30.95 1.61
CA GLY A 13 52.64 32.38 1.35
C GLY A 13 53.57 32.98 2.41
N ALA A 14 54.71 33.47 1.94
CA ALA A 14 55.86 33.94 2.70
C ALA A 14 55.54 34.91 3.86
N GLN A 15 56.21 34.67 4.98
CA GLN A 15 56.43 35.65 6.03
C GLN A 15 57.33 36.77 5.52
N GLN A 16 56.83 38.00 5.53
CA GLN A 16 57.67 39.20 5.62
C GLN A 16 57.13 40.09 6.73
N GLN A 17 57.98 40.28 7.73
CA GLN A 17 57.78 41.12 8.88
C GLN A 17 58.40 42.49 8.56
N GLN A 18 57.60 43.56 8.47
CA GLN A 18 57.91 44.87 9.06
C GLN A 18 56.86 45.95 8.75
N SER A 19 56.51 46.64 9.84
CA SER A 19 56.19 48.07 9.96
C SER A 19 54.84 48.60 9.44
N GLY A 20 54.06 49.13 10.40
CA GLY A 20 53.34 50.39 10.23
C GLY A 20 51.97 50.33 9.54
N GLY A 21 50.92 50.34 10.36
CA GLY A 21 49.68 51.07 10.09
C GLY A 21 48.83 50.65 8.89
N GLN A 22 47.78 49.86 9.14
CA GLN A 22 46.39 50.20 8.81
C GLN A 22 45.52 48.95 9.01
N LEU A 23 44.47 49.12 9.81
CA LEU A 23 43.35 48.19 9.94
C LEU A 23 42.66 48.06 8.58
N ARG A 24 43.20 47.25 7.67
CA ARG A 24 42.50 46.86 6.44
C ARG A 24 41.39 45.92 6.84
N GLY A 25 40.17 46.46 6.86
CA GLY A 25 38.94 45.72 7.10
C GLY A 25 38.93 44.42 6.29
N ARG A 26 38.89 43.30 7.01
CA ARG A 26 38.40 42.05 6.44
C ARG A 26 36.95 42.30 6.07
N PHE A 27 36.71 42.68 4.82
CA PHE A 27 35.39 42.57 4.22
C PHE A 27 35.04 41.09 4.16
N TYR A 28 34.42 40.58 5.23
CA TYR A 28 33.59 39.39 5.10
C TYR A 28 32.54 39.76 4.07
N ARG A 29 32.62 39.18 2.86
CA ARG A 29 31.56 39.31 1.86
C ARG A 29 30.28 38.85 2.55
N SER A 30 29.41 39.80 2.91
CA SER A 30 28.09 39.45 3.41
C SER A 30 27.44 38.60 2.35
N THR A 31 27.01 37.40 2.74
CA THR A 31 26.30 36.50 1.84
C THR A 31 25.15 37.26 1.20
N SER A 32 25.06 37.23 -0.13
CA SER A 32 24.01 37.92 -0.84
C SER A 32 22.65 37.37 -0.38
N MET A 33 21.62 38.21 -0.43
CA MET A 33 20.25 37.74 -0.19
C MET A 33 19.89 36.58 -1.13
N ALA A 34 20.43 36.58 -2.36
CA ALA A 34 20.30 35.47 -3.30
C ALA A 34 20.93 34.18 -2.75
N ASP A 35 22.17 34.21 -2.26
CA ASP A 35 22.85 33.03 -1.70
C ASP A 35 22.12 32.48 -0.46
N ARG A 36 21.51 33.37 0.34
CA ARG A 36 20.67 32.96 1.48
C ARG A 36 19.39 32.28 1.00
N SER A 37 18.72 32.86 0.01
CA SER A 37 17.51 32.29 -0.57
C SER A 37 17.77 30.92 -1.21
N SER A 38 18.86 30.75 -1.97
CA SER A 38 19.21 29.47 -2.60
C SER A 38 19.46 28.37 -1.57
N ARG A 39 20.18 28.66 -0.48
CA ARG A 39 20.38 27.69 0.61
C ARG A 39 19.07 27.32 1.31
N LEU A 40 18.16 28.27 1.48
CA LEU A 40 16.85 27.98 2.08
C LEU A 40 16.01 27.08 1.17
N LEU A 41 16.02 27.32 -0.15
CA LEU A 41 15.34 26.46 -1.12
C LEU A 41 15.91 25.03 -1.10
N GLU A 42 17.24 24.89 -1.13
CA GLU A 42 17.87 23.56 -1.06
C GLU A 42 17.49 22.80 0.23
N ASN A 43 17.42 23.50 1.36
CA ASN A 43 16.94 22.90 2.60
C ASN A 43 15.46 22.49 2.54
N LEU A 44 14.61 23.27 1.86
CA LEU A 44 13.20 22.93 1.67
C LEU A 44 13.04 21.71 0.76
N ASP A 45 13.80 21.63 -0.33
CA ASP A 45 13.80 20.48 -1.24
C ASP A 45 14.25 19.19 -0.50
N GLN A 46 15.26 19.28 0.36
CA GLN A 46 15.68 18.16 1.21
C GLN A 46 14.60 17.76 2.23
N LEU A 47 13.86 18.72 2.78
CA LEU A 47 12.74 18.44 3.67
C LEU A 47 11.59 17.77 2.91
N GLU A 48 11.28 18.21 1.70
CA GLU A 48 10.26 17.60 0.85
C GLU A 48 10.56 16.11 0.60
N LEU A 49 11.80 15.78 0.21
CA LEU A 49 12.21 14.38 0.04
C LEU A 49 12.05 13.55 1.32
N ARG A 50 12.35 14.13 2.49
CA ARG A 50 12.20 13.44 3.78
C ARG A 50 10.73 13.28 4.18
N VAL A 51 9.88 14.26 3.87
CA VAL A 51 8.44 14.17 4.08
C VAL A 51 7.84 13.08 3.22
N GLU A 52 8.25 12.98 1.95
CA GLU A 52 7.75 11.93 1.05
C GLU A 52 8.16 10.53 1.53
N ALA A 53 9.43 10.35 1.90
CA ALA A 53 9.89 9.09 2.47
C ALA A 53 9.16 8.72 3.78
N PHE A 54 8.80 9.71 4.60
CA PHE A 54 8.01 9.49 5.80
C PHE A 54 6.57 9.07 5.49
N ARG A 55 5.93 9.69 4.48
CA ARG A 55 4.59 9.33 4.00
C ARG A 55 4.56 7.91 3.43
N ASP A 56 5.58 7.52 2.66
CA ASP A 56 5.72 6.16 2.14
C ASP A 56 5.85 5.13 3.26
N ALA A 57 6.70 5.41 4.26
CA ALA A 57 6.88 4.53 5.41
C ALA A 57 5.58 4.36 6.23
N ALA A 58 4.86 5.46 6.49
CA ALA A 58 3.57 5.41 7.18
C ALA A 58 2.52 4.63 6.37
N SER A 59 2.47 4.84 5.04
CA SER A 59 1.58 4.10 4.15
C SER A 59 1.91 2.60 4.11
N ALA A 60 3.18 2.22 4.24
CA ALA A 60 3.59 0.82 4.34
C ALA A 60 3.15 0.20 5.69
N MET A 61 3.22 0.95 6.78
CA MET A 61 2.72 0.50 8.09
C MET A 61 1.20 0.31 8.12
N GLU A 62 0.45 1.18 7.45
CA GLU A 62 -0.99 0.99 7.23
C GLU A 62 -1.31 -0.33 6.54
N GLN A 63 -0.59 -0.63 5.45
CA GLN A 63 -0.77 -1.87 4.69
C GLN A 63 -0.40 -3.10 5.50
N GLU A 64 0.71 -3.05 6.24
CA GLU A 64 1.14 -4.16 7.09
C GLU A 64 0.09 -4.50 8.14
N LYS A 65 -0.57 -3.50 8.73
CA LYS A 65 -1.70 -3.72 9.64
C LYS A 65 -2.82 -4.50 8.95
N GLU A 66 -3.24 -4.09 7.75
CA GLU A 66 -4.30 -4.78 7.00
C GLU A 66 -3.90 -6.23 6.65
N ILE A 67 -2.65 -6.45 6.21
CA ILE A 67 -2.11 -7.77 5.90
C ILE A 67 -2.13 -8.69 7.13
N LEU A 68 -1.72 -8.19 8.30
CA LEU A 68 -1.75 -8.96 9.55
C LEU A 68 -3.18 -9.36 9.93
N LEU A 69 -4.14 -8.45 9.79
CA LEU A 69 -5.56 -8.75 10.06
C LEU A 69 -6.08 -9.82 9.09
N GLU A 70 -5.74 -9.72 7.79
CA GLU A 70 -6.10 -10.72 6.77
C GLU A 70 -5.48 -12.09 7.10
N MET A 71 -4.19 -12.15 7.46
CA MET A 71 -3.51 -13.40 7.83
C MET A 71 -4.13 -14.07 9.06
N ILE A 72 -4.42 -13.31 10.11
CA ILE A 72 -5.05 -13.85 11.33
C ILE A 72 -6.45 -14.40 10.98
N HIS A 73 -7.23 -13.64 10.22
CA HIS A 73 -8.55 -14.06 9.77
C HIS A 73 -8.50 -15.35 8.92
N ASN A 74 -7.52 -15.47 8.03
CA ASN A 74 -7.33 -16.67 7.22
C ASN A 74 -7.00 -17.91 8.05
N ILE A 75 -6.21 -17.78 9.12
CA ILE A 75 -5.93 -18.88 10.05
C ILE A 75 -7.22 -19.31 10.77
N GLN A 76 -8.01 -18.37 11.28
CA GLN A 76 -9.27 -18.67 11.97
C GLN A 76 -10.28 -19.41 11.08
N ASN A 77 -10.26 -19.12 9.78
CA ASN A 77 -11.15 -19.73 8.79
C ASN A 77 -10.49 -20.87 8.00
N SER A 78 -9.29 -21.31 8.39
CA SER A 78 -8.59 -22.41 7.71
C SER A 78 -9.41 -23.70 7.77
N GLN A 79 -9.33 -24.50 6.71
CA GLN A 79 -9.93 -25.83 6.68
C GLN A 79 -9.31 -26.76 7.74
N ASP A 80 -8.04 -26.56 8.09
CA ASP A 80 -7.34 -27.36 9.10
C ASP A 80 -8.00 -27.23 10.48
N MET A 81 -8.61 -26.07 10.77
CA MET A 81 -9.37 -25.84 12.00
C MET A 81 -10.53 -26.83 12.14
N ARG A 82 -11.05 -27.40 11.05
CA ARG A 82 -12.13 -28.39 11.07
C ARG A 82 -11.64 -29.79 11.45
N HIS A 83 -10.35 -30.07 11.29
CA HIS A 83 -9.74 -31.40 11.46
C HIS A 83 -9.00 -31.59 12.79
N ILE A 84 -8.91 -30.55 13.62
CA ILE A 84 -8.32 -30.60 14.96
C ILE A 84 -9.38 -30.70 16.06
N SER A 85 -8.95 -31.12 17.26
CA SER A 85 -9.85 -31.28 18.41
C SER A 85 -10.46 -29.95 18.85
N GLU A 86 -11.56 -30.03 19.60
CA GLU A 86 -12.26 -28.85 20.12
C GLU A 86 -11.36 -27.99 21.03
N GLY A 87 -10.58 -28.63 21.91
CA GLY A 87 -9.65 -27.92 22.80
C GLY A 87 -8.53 -27.19 22.05
N GLU A 88 -7.90 -27.84 21.07
CA GLU A 88 -6.86 -27.20 20.24
C GLU A 88 -7.44 -26.04 19.42
N ARG A 89 -8.65 -26.22 18.89
CA ARG A 89 -9.35 -25.18 18.13
C ARG A 89 -9.68 -23.97 19.00
N GLU A 90 -10.09 -24.19 20.24
CA GLU A 90 -10.35 -23.11 21.20
C GLU A 90 -9.07 -22.34 21.50
N GLU A 91 -7.96 -23.05 21.79
CA GLU A 91 -6.66 -22.43 22.08
C GLU A 91 -6.14 -21.58 20.90
N LEU A 92 -6.25 -22.10 19.68
CA LEU A 92 -5.89 -21.36 18.48
C LEU A 92 -6.76 -20.11 18.28
N ASN A 93 -8.07 -20.21 18.52
CA ASN A 93 -8.97 -19.07 18.42
C ASN A 93 -8.69 -18.00 19.48
N LEU A 94 -8.42 -18.39 20.73
CA LEU A 94 -8.00 -17.45 21.78
C LEU A 94 -6.72 -16.73 21.40
N THR A 95 -5.75 -17.45 20.83
CA THR A 95 -4.49 -16.89 20.35
C THR A 95 -4.72 -15.91 19.19
N ALA A 96 -5.52 -16.29 18.20
CA ALA A 96 -5.86 -15.44 17.06
C ALA A 96 -6.59 -14.17 17.49
N ASN A 97 -7.58 -14.28 18.39
CA ASN A 97 -8.31 -13.13 18.92
C ASN A 97 -7.40 -12.17 19.69
N ARG A 98 -6.45 -12.69 20.48
CA ARG A 98 -5.45 -11.85 21.17
C ARG A 98 -4.55 -11.12 20.18
N LEU A 99 -4.10 -11.79 19.12
CA LEU A 99 -3.29 -11.17 18.07
C LEU A 99 -4.09 -10.08 17.34
N MET A 100 -5.34 -10.38 16.95
CA MET A 100 -6.26 -9.45 16.31
C MET A 100 -6.43 -8.18 17.17
N GLY A 101 -6.71 -8.35 18.46
CA GLY A 101 -6.85 -7.25 19.41
C GLY A 101 -5.59 -6.38 19.49
N ARG A 102 -4.40 -6.99 19.52
CA ARG A 102 -3.12 -6.26 19.52
C ARG A 102 -2.89 -5.50 18.22
N THR A 103 -3.16 -6.12 17.07
CA THR A 103 -3.01 -5.47 15.77
C THR A 103 -3.94 -4.25 15.64
N LEU A 104 -5.16 -4.35 16.16
CA LEU A 104 -6.14 -3.25 16.15
C LEU A 104 -5.70 -2.03 16.99
N THR A 105 -4.79 -2.19 17.95
CA THR A 105 -4.26 -1.06 18.75
C THR A 105 -3.32 -0.13 17.97
N VAL A 106 -2.82 -0.57 16.82
CA VAL A 106 -1.93 0.24 15.97
C VAL A 106 -2.79 1.10 15.06
N GLU A 107 -2.67 2.42 15.15
CA GLU A 107 -3.35 3.37 14.27
C GLU A 107 -2.32 4.24 13.54
N VAL A 108 -2.32 4.17 12.22
CA VAL A 108 -1.49 4.97 11.32
C VAL A 108 -2.41 5.43 10.18
N SER A 109 -2.33 6.71 9.83
CA SER A 109 -3.17 7.30 8.78
C SER A 109 -2.40 8.35 7.96
N VAL A 110 -2.35 8.17 6.65
CA VAL A 110 -1.79 9.08 5.66
C VAL A 110 -2.94 9.63 4.83
N GLU A 111 -3.23 10.90 5.07
CA GLU A 111 -4.25 11.62 4.32
C GLU A 111 -3.79 11.97 2.90
N THR A 112 -4.69 11.79 1.95
CA THR A 112 -4.53 12.26 0.57
C THR A 112 -5.07 13.69 0.49
N ILE A 113 -4.23 14.63 0.07
CA ILE A 113 -4.67 16.00 -0.21
C ILE A 113 -5.41 15.99 -1.55
N ARG A 114 -6.64 16.52 -1.56
CA ARG A 114 -7.52 16.47 -2.73
C ARG A 114 -8.10 17.84 -3.04
N ASN A 115 -8.33 18.10 -4.33
CA ASN A 115 -9.23 19.16 -4.78
C ASN A 115 -10.67 18.64 -4.88
N ALA A 116 -11.63 19.54 -5.13
CA ALA A 116 -13.06 19.19 -5.22
C ALA A 116 -13.35 18.14 -6.30
N GLN A 117 -12.69 18.23 -7.46
CA GLN A 117 -12.88 17.29 -8.56
C GLN A 117 -12.39 15.88 -8.19
N GLN A 118 -11.21 15.78 -7.58
CA GLN A 118 -10.64 14.52 -7.10
C GLN A 118 -11.54 13.87 -6.04
N GLN A 119 -12.13 14.68 -5.15
CA GLN A 119 -13.06 14.19 -4.14
C GLN A 119 -14.34 13.61 -4.78
N GLU A 120 -14.90 14.29 -5.78
CA GLU A 120 -16.07 13.80 -6.51
C GLU A 120 -15.76 12.50 -7.28
N SER A 121 -14.61 12.46 -7.96
CA SER A 121 -14.14 11.26 -8.66
C SER A 121 -13.97 10.07 -7.70
N LEU A 122 -13.38 10.29 -6.52
CA LEU A 122 -13.23 9.24 -5.51
C LEU A 122 -14.59 8.74 -5.00
N LEU A 123 -15.54 9.64 -4.73
CA LEU A 123 -16.89 9.26 -4.32
C LEU A 123 -17.59 8.43 -5.39
N HIS A 124 -17.47 8.83 -6.66
CA HIS A 124 -18.08 8.09 -7.77
C HIS A 124 -17.43 6.72 -7.98
N ALA A 125 -16.11 6.61 -7.93
CA ALA A 125 -15.41 5.33 -8.01
C ALA A 125 -15.82 4.40 -6.87
N THR A 126 -15.86 4.92 -5.64
CA THR A 126 -16.26 4.15 -4.45
C THR A 126 -17.69 3.63 -4.59
N LYS A 127 -18.63 4.48 -5.05
CA LYS A 127 -20.02 4.09 -5.29
C LYS A 127 -20.15 2.97 -6.33
N MET A 128 -19.39 3.03 -7.43
CA MET A 128 -19.41 1.98 -8.46
C MET A 128 -18.97 0.63 -7.90
N ILE A 129 -17.97 0.61 -7.01
CA ILE A 129 -17.53 -0.63 -6.33
C ILE A 129 -18.61 -1.11 -5.36
N ASP A 130 -19.16 -0.22 -4.55
CA ASP A 130 -20.17 -0.56 -3.53
C ASP A 130 -21.45 -1.12 -4.16
N GLU A 131 -21.86 -0.61 -5.32
CA GLU A 131 -23.00 -1.14 -6.08
C GLU A 131 -22.83 -2.61 -6.49
N ILE A 132 -21.59 -3.04 -6.78
CA ILE A 132 -21.30 -4.45 -7.07
C ILE A 132 -21.25 -5.26 -5.79
N VAL A 133 -20.57 -4.76 -4.75
CA VAL A 133 -20.46 -5.45 -3.45
C VAL A 133 -21.84 -5.68 -2.82
N ASN A 134 -22.77 -4.74 -2.97
CA ASN A 134 -24.14 -4.89 -2.46
C ASN A 134 -24.94 -5.99 -3.17
N LYS A 135 -24.55 -6.40 -4.38
CA LYS A 135 -25.21 -7.44 -5.18
C LYS A 135 -24.48 -8.79 -5.14
N LEU A 136 -23.41 -8.89 -4.36
CA LEU A 136 -22.57 -10.08 -4.26
C LEU A 136 -23.34 -11.33 -3.82
N LEU A 137 -24.36 -11.15 -2.98
CA LEU A 137 -25.22 -12.23 -2.48
C LEU A 137 -26.30 -12.64 -3.48
N ASP A 138 -26.64 -11.78 -4.44
CA ASP A 138 -27.66 -12.06 -5.44
C ASP A 138 -27.10 -12.92 -6.58
N ASP A 139 -25.92 -12.53 -7.09
CA ASP A 139 -25.21 -13.23 -8.17
C ASP A 139 -23.70 -13.06 -8.01
N LEU A 140 -23.07 -14.09 -7.46
CA LEU A 140 -21.64 -14.10 -7.13
C LEU A 140 -20.77 -14.14 -8.41
N GLU A 141 -21.25 -14.79 -9.47
CA GLU A 141 -20.53 -14.91 -10.74
C GLU A 141 -20.55 -13.58 -11.52
N ASP A 142 -21.73 -12.95 -11.64
CA ASP A 142 -21.83 -11.62 -12.27
C ASP A 142 -21.00 -10.57 -11.50
N ALA A 143 -21.06 -10.60 -10.16
CA ALA A 143 -20.27 -9.70 -9.34
C ALA A 143 -18.75 -9.89 -9.54
N LYS A 144 -18.28 -11.14 -9.66
CA LYS A 144 -16.87 -11.46 -9.95
C LYS A 144 -16.44 -10.91 -11.30
N ILE A 145 -17.23 -11.14 -12.35
CA ILE A 145 -16.93 -10.63 -13.71
C ILE A 145 -16.86 -9.09 -13.70
N ARG A 146 -17.80 -8.41 -13.04
CA ARG A 146 -17.78 -6.94 -12.93
C ARG A 146 -16.60 -6.42 -12.13
N LEU A 147 -16.25 -7.05 -11.00
CA LEU A 147 -15.05 -6.68 -10.23
C LEU A 147 -13.77 -6.87 -11.03
N MET A 148 -13.66 -7.95 -11.82
CA MET A 148 -12.55 -8.15 -12.74
C MET A 148 -12.48 -7.03 -13.80
N SER A 149 -13.63 -6.59 -14.31
CA SER A 149 -13.71 -5.46 -15.25
C SER A 149 -13.27 -4.13 -14.64
N LEU A 150 -13.67 -3.85 -13.39
CA LEU A 150 -13.20 -2.68 -12.65
C LEU A 150 -11.70 -2.77 -12.35
N TYR A 151 -11.20 -3.94 -11.96
CA TYR A 151 -9.78 -4.16 -11.68
C TYR A 151 -8.93 -3.97 -12.93
N GLY A 152 -9.41 -4.47 -14.08
CA GLY A 152 -8.80 -4.25 -15.40
C GLY A 152 -8.64 -2.77 -15.76
N ALA A 153 -9.57 -1.91 -15.30
CA ALA A 153 -9.49 -0.46 -15.48
C ALA A 153 -8.46 0.23 -14.57
N CYS A 154 -7.95 -0.44 -13.54
CA CYS A 154 -6.91 0.07 -12.65
C CYS A 154 -5.50 -0.46 -12.96
N THR A 155 -5.35 -1.38 -13.92
CA THR A 155 -4.05 -1.94 -14.29
C THR A 155 -3.53 -1.38 -15.61
N SER A 156 -2.21 -1.28 -15.70
CA SER A 156 -1.49 -0.92 -16.93
C SER A 156 -1.15 -2.16 -17.77
N ASP A 157 -1.32 -3.35 -17.22
CA ASP A 157 -1.03 -4.62 -17.89
C ASP A 157 -2.12 -4.97 -18.91
N VAL A 158 -1.80 -5.89 -19.85
CA VAL A 158 -2.79 -6.41 -20.80
C VAL A 158 -3.93 -7.06 -19.99
N PRO A 159 -5.16 -6.53 -20.06
CA PRO A 159 -6.22 -7.03 -19.22
C PRO A 159 -6.63 -8.44 -19.68
N ALA A 160 -6.79 -9.33 -18.72
CA ALA A 160 -7.24 -10.71 -18.95
C ALA A 160 -8.74 -10.80 -19.34
N GLY A 161 -9.44 -9.67 -19.41
CA GLY A 161 -10.88 -9.59 -19.61
C GLY A 161 -11.34 -8.19 -20.06
N PRO A 162 -12.67 -7.94 -20.08
CA PRO A 162 -13.22 -6.64 -20.44
C PRO A 162 -12.76 -5.54 -19.47
N ILE A 163 -12.67 -4.30 -19.96
CA ILE A 163 -12.32 -3.11 -19.16
C ILE A 163 -13.56 -2.23 -19.04
N ASP A 164 -13.88 -1.80 -17.82
CA ASP A 164 -14.88 -0.75 -17.62
C ASP A 164 -14.29 0.63 -17.91
N GLN A 165 -14.50 1.12 -19.14
CA GLN A 165 -14.00 2.41 -19.61
C GLN A 165 -14.57 3.61 -18.82
N LYS A 166 -15.82 3.48 -18.33
CA LYS A 166 -16.44 4.53 -17.52
C LYS A 166 -15.72 4.62 -16.18
N PHE A 167 -15.50 3.49 -15.52
CA PHE A 167 -14.75 3.42 -14.27
C PHE A 167 -13.31 3.91 -14.46
N GLN A 168 -12.64 3.49 -15.53
CA GLN A 168 -11.28 3.94 -15.85
C GLN A 168 -11.18 5.47 -15.89
N SER A 169 -12.13 6.12 -16.57
CA SER A 169 -12.18 7.58 -16.67
C SER A 169 -12.36 8.25 -15.29
N VAL A 170 -13.19 7.65 -14.42
CA VAL A 170 -13.41 8.15 -13.06
C VAL A 170 -12.17 7.98 -12.19
N VAL A 171 -11.50 6.83 -12.27
CA VAL A 171 -10.27 6.53 -11.52
C VAL A 171 -9.13 7.47 -11.92
N ILE A 172 -8.96 7.76 -13.21
CA ILE A 172 -7.95 8.73 -13.70
C ILE A 172 -8.16 10.12 -13.07
N GLY A 173 -9.40 10.50 -12.78
CA GLY A 173 -9.73 11.76 -12.10
C GLY A 173 -9.38 11.79 -10.61
N CYS A 174 -9.04 10.66 -9.99
CA CYS A 174 -8.66 10.58 -8.58
C CYS A 174 -7.18 10.97 -8.36
N ALA A 175 -6.82 11.30 -7.11
CA ALA A 175 -5.42 11.44 -6.73
C ALA A 175 -4.68 10.10 -6.87
N ILE A 176 -3.37 10.13 -7.11
CA ILE A 176 -2.59 8.92 -7.43
C ILE A 176 -2.59 7.91 -6.27
N GLU A 177 -2.60 8.40 -5.04
CA GLU A 177 -2.72 7.59 -3.82
C GLU A 177 -4.08 6.87 -3.77
N ASP A 178 -5.15 7.55 -4.17
CA ASP A 178 -6.49 6.98 -4.20
C ASP A 178 -6.63 5.93 -5.30
N GLN A 179 -6.02 6.15 -6.47
CA GLN A 179 -5.97 5.14 -7.54
C GLN A 179 -5.33 3.84 -7.03
N LYS A 180 -4.21 3.96 -6.29
CA LYS A 180 -3.54 2.81 -5.65
C LYS A 180 -4.44 2.13 -4.62
N LYS A 181 -5.12 2.92 -3.76
CA LYS A 181 -6.06 2.40 -2.73
C LYS A 181 -7.25 1.68 -3.37
N ILE A 182 -7.83 2.24 -4.43
CA ILE A 182 -8.93 1.64 -5.20
C ILE A 182 -8.49 0.31 -5.82
N LYS A 183 -7.32 0.28 -6.48
CA LYS A 183 -6.77 -0.95 -7.07
C LYS A 183 -6.63 -2.05 -6.00
N ARG A 184 -5.99 -1.75 -4.87
CA ARG A 184 -5.82 -2.71 -3.77
C ARG A 184 -7.13 -3.20 -3.17
N ARG A 185 -8.12 -2.31 -3.07
CA ARG A 185 -9.47 -2.68 -2.62
C ARG A 185 -10.07 -3.73 -3.56
N LEU A 186 -9.97 -3.53 -4.87
CA LEU A 186 -10.45 -4.48 -5.88
C LEU A 186 -9.69 -5.81 -5.83
N GLU A 187 -8.36 -5.80 -5.69
CA GLU A 187 -7.54 -7.02 -5.51
C GLU A 187 -7.98 -7.82 -4.28
N THR A 188 -8.25 -7.13 -3.18
CA THR A 188 -8.68 -7.75 -1.92
C THR A 188 -10.07 -8.36 -2.05
N LEU A 189 -11.01 -7.65 -2.69
CA LEU A 189 -12.35 -8.18 -2.96
C LEU A 189 -12.31 -9.42 -3.85
N LEU A 190 -11.52 -9.41 -4.93
CA LEU A 190 -11.36 -10.56 -5.82
C LEU A 190 -10.76 -11.77 -5.09
N ARG A 191 -9.70 -11.56 -4.30
CA ARG A 191 -9.08 -12.62 -3.50
C ARG A 191 -10.06 -13.23 -2.49
N ASN A 192 -10.85 -12.40 -1.82
CA ASN A 192 -11.87 -12.86 -0.88
C ASN A 192 -12.98 -13.67 -1.56
N LEU A 193 -13.39 -13.28 -2.77
CA LEU A 193 -14.34 -14.03 -3.58
C LEU A 193 -13.79 -15.40 -3.97
N GLU A 194 -12.56 -15.47 -4.47
CA GLU A 194 -11.91 -16.75 -4.82
C GLU A 194 -11.79 -17.69 -3.60
N ASN A 195 -11.47 -17.14 -2.43
CA ASN A 195 -11.40 -17.93 -1.19
C ASN A 195 -12.77 -18.45 -0.75
N SER A 196 -13.82 -17.64 -0.95
CA SER A 196 -15.20 -18.02 -0.65
C SER A 196 -15.70 -19.11 -1.61
N GLU A 197 -15.43 -18.97 -2.91
CA GLU A 197 -15.78 -19.95 -3.95
C GLU A 197 -15.10 -21.30 -3.72
N LYS A 198 -13.81 -21.31 -3.39
CA LYS A 198 -13.08 -22.53 -2.98
C LYS A 198 -13.72 -23.19 -1.76
N SER A 199 -14.19 -22.40 -0.80
CA SER A 199 -14.86 -22.92 0.40
C SER A 199 -16.24 -23.52 0.09
N ILE A 200 -17.01 -22.90 -0.82
CA ILE A 200 -18.34 -23.38 -1.25
C ILE A 200 -18.20 -24.67 -2.06
N THR A 201 -17.33 -24.69 -3.08
CA THR A 201 -17.10 -25.87 -3.92
C THR A 201 -16.68 -27.08 -3.07
N LEU A 202 -15.79 -26.92 -2.09
CA LEU A 202 -15.43 -28.01 -1.17
C LEU A 202 -16.62 -28.54 -0.35
N LEU A 203 -17.52 -27.66 0.10
CA LEU A 203 -18.74 -28.08 0.82
C LEU A 203 -19.70 -28.87 -0.09
N GLU A 204 -19.80 -28.51 -1.37
CA GLU A 204 -20.59 -29.27 -2.35
C GLU A 204 -19.99 -30.66 -2.62
N HIS A 205 -18.66 -30.76 -2.73
CA HIS A 205 -17.96 -32.03 -2.90
C HIS A 205 -18.04 -32.92 -1.64
N GLN A 206 -18.01 -32.34 -0.44
CA GLN A 206 -18.26 -33.10 0.80
C GLN A 206 -19.70 -33.61 0.86
N LYS A 207 -20.70 -32.79 0.50
CA LYS A 207 -22.10 -33.21 0.45
C LYS A 207 -22.36 -34.32 -0.57
N SER A 208 -21.71 -34.27 -1.75
CA SER A 208 -21.85 -35.32 -2.76
C SER A 208 -21.18 -36.63 -2.33
N SER A 209 -19.99 -36.57 -1.71
CA SER A 209 -19.29 -37.76 -1.18
C SER A 209 -20.07 -38.43 -0.04
N VAL A 210 -20.69 -37.66 0.87
CA VAL A 210 -21.56 -38.19 1.93
C VAL A 210 -22.81 -38.85 1.36
N ARG A 211 -23.45 -38.26 0.34
CA ARG A 211 -24.63 -38.87 -0.33
C ARG A 211 -24.28 -40.17 -1.05
N GLN A 212 -23.09 -40.26 -1.65
CA GLN A 212 -22.63 -41.47 -2.34
C GLN A 212 -22.33 -42.61 -1.34
N SER A 213 -21.79 -42.30 -0.16
CA SER A 213 -21.53 -43.27 0.92
C SER A 213 -22.81 -43.79 1.59
N CYS A 214 -23.88 -43.00 1.61
CA CYS A 214 -25.19 -43.44 2.13
C CYS A 214 -25.92 -44.38 1.16
N ASN A 215 -25.76 -44.20 -0.15
CA ASN A 215 -26.40 -45.07 -1.16
C ASN A 215 -25.68 -46.41 -1.35
N SER A 216 -24.41 -46.54 -0.96
CA SER A 216 -23.65 -47.79 -1.08
C SER A 216 -23.76 -48.73 0.14
N LYS A 217 -24.66 -48.43 1.09
CA LYS A 217 -24.90 -49.24 2.30
C LYS A 217 -26.30 -49.87 2.35
N GLN A 218 -27.02 -49.86 1.22
CA GLN A 218 -28.38 -50.42 1.11
C GLN A 218 -28.50 -51.68 0.24
N ASP A 219 -27.38 -52.27 -0.19
CA ASP A 219 -27.36 -53.58 -0.87
C ASP A 219 -26.65 -54.65 -0.01
#